data_AF-A0A1G2EHD1-F1
#
_entry.id   AF-A0A1G2EHD1-F1
#
_cell.length_a   1.000
_cell.length_b   1.000
_cell.length_c   1.000
_cell.angle_alpha   90.00
_cell.angle_beta   90.00
_cell.angle_gamma   90.00
#
_symmetry.space_group_name_H-M   'P 1'
#
loop_
_entity.id
_entity.type
_entity.pdbx_description
1 polymer ?
#
loop_
_entity_poly.entity_id
_entity_poly.type
_entity_poly.pdbx_seq_one_letter_code
_entity_poly.pdbx_strand_id
1 'polypeptide(L)'
;MAKAKLKEKSNYNKGFTLVETLVTMLVFTLVIEAAVAILVSAIRLQKYNLAYFKIVDQTSYALEYMGRQVRMAQRDSSGGCIASNSRFEIKQIPAPADLGITGLMFIDSKGVCKGFFLNLSTNRINEYDFSRGQKILEITPDDIEISSLNFELLGQSGMDLIQPRVAISMKVRGKNPGVQPTANIQTTISARNLDF
;
A
#
# COMPACT_ATOMS: atom_id res chain seq x y z
N MET A 1 -74.69 -48.06 19.38
CA MET A 1 -73.30 -47.66 19.05
C MET A 1 -73.12 -46.18 19.38
N ALA A 2 -72.58 -45.88 20.56
CA ALA A 2 -72.36 -44.50 21.01
C ALA A 2 -70.95 -44.04 20.62
N LYS A 3 -70.85 -42.94 19.87
CA LYS A 3 -69.59 -42.26 19.54
C LYS A 3 -69.18 -41.37 20.71
N ALA A 4 -68.05 -41.66 21.35
CA ALA A 4 -67.39 -40.72 22.24
C ALA A 4 -66.56 -39.72 21.41
N LYS A 5 -66.95 -38.44 21.40
CA LYS A 5 -66.10 -37.34 20.92
C LYS A 5 -65.22 -36.87 22.07
N LEU A 6 -63.92 -37.09 21.97
CA LEU A 6 -62.91 -36.44 22.82
C LEU A 6 -62.89 -34.95 22.48
N LYS A 7 -63.15 -34.10 23.49
CA LYS A 7 -63.08 -32.64 23.39
C LYS A 7 -61.66 -32.22 23.78
N GLU A 8 -60.83 -31.83 22.81
CA GLU A 8 -59.58 -31.13 23.10
C GLU A 8 -59.90 -29.76 23.70
N LYS A 9 -59.40 -29.51 24.91
CA LYS A 9 -59.58 -28.25 25.63
C LYS A 9 -58.33 -27.41 25.39
N SER A 10 -58.37 -26.52 24.38
CA SER A 10 -57.31 -25.54 24.16
C SER A 10 -57.39 -24.45 25.23
N ASN A 11 -56.43 -24.47 26.17
CA ASN A 11 -56.23 -23.40 27.14
C ASN A 11 -55.44 -22.26 26.48
N TYR A 12 -56.13 -21.22 26.02
CA TYR A 12 -55.46 -19.97 25.64
C TYR A 12 -55.11 -19.19 26.91
N ASN A 13 -53.80 -19.04 27.14
CA ASN A 13 -53.21 -18.36 28.27
C ASN A 13 -53.45 -16.84 28.21
N LYS A 14 -53.51 -16.23 29.40
CA LYS A 14 -53.77 -14.82 29.68
C LYS A 14 -52.90 -13.87 28.83
N GLY A 15 -53.52 -12.82 28.27
CA GLY A 15 -52.82 -11.79 27.50
C GLY A 15 -52.00 -10.84 28.36
N PHE A 16 -51.10 -10.09 27.71
CA PHE A 16 -50.25 -9.08 28.35
C PHE A 16 -51.05 -7.84 28.72
N THR A 17 -50.63 -7.20 29.80
CA THR A 17 -51.18 -5.90 30.22
C THR A 17 -50.57 -4.76 29.41
N LEU A 18 -51.28 -3.63 29.34
CA LEU A 18 -50.82 -2.43 28.64
C LEU A 18 -49.50 -1.90 29.24
N VAL A 19 -49.31 -2.05 30.55
CA VAL A 19 -48.07 -1.66 31.24
C VAL A 19 -46.90 -2.57 30.85
N GLU A 20 -47.11 -3.89 30.75
CA GLU A 20 -46.07 -4.82 30.29
C GLU A 20 -45.62 -4.50 28.86
N THR A 21 -46.54 -4.17 27.95
CA THR A 21 -46.18 -3.77 26.58
C THR A 21 -45.38 -2.46 26.53
N LEU A 22 -45.64 -1.53 27.45
CA LEU A 22 -44.91 -0.26 27.50
C LEU A 22 -43.47 -0.47 28.00
N VAL A 23 -43.32 -1.27 29.06
CA VAL A 23 -42.00 -1.60 29.63
C VAL A 23 -41.16 -2.38 28.63
N THR A 24 -41.74 -3.34 27.89
CA THR A 24 -40.99 -4.12 26.91
C THR A 24 -40.53 -3.28 25.73
N MET A 25 -41.37 -2.36 25.23
CA MET A 25 -40.96 -1.41 24.19
C MET A 25 -39.79 -0.55 24.64
N LEU A 26 -39.84 -0.03 25.87
CA LEU A 26 -38.78 0.80 26.42
C LEU A 26 -37.44 0.06 26.56
N VAL A 27 -37.46 -1.18 27.06
CA VAL A 27 -36.25 -1.99 27.17
C VAL A 27 -35.72 -2.36 25.78
N PHE A 28 -36.60 -2.69 24.84
CA PHE A 28 -36.22 -3.10 23.50
C PHE A 28 -35.57 -1.96 22.69
N THR A 29 -36.11 -0.74 22.78
CA THR A 29 -35.53 0.42 22.11
C THR A 29 -34.13 0.72 22.64
N LEU A 30 -33.93 0.66 23.96
CA LEU A 30 -32.60 0.86 24.57
C LEU A 30 -31.57 -0.15 24.07
N VAL A 31 -31.96 -1.41 23.92
CA VAL A 31 -31.07 -2.47 23.42
C VAL A 31 -30.72 -2.24 21.94
N ILE A 32 -31.70 -1.88 21.11
CA ILE A 32 -31.45 -1.60 19.68
C ILE A 32 -30.51 -0.41 19.52
N GLU A 33 -30.73 0.68 20.26
CA GLU A 33 -29.87 1.87 20.20
C GLU A 33 -28.41 1.53 20.49
N ALA A 34 -28.17 0.74 21.54
CA ALA A 34 -26.82 0.26 21.87
C ALA A 34 -26.22 -0.59 20.74
N ALA A 35 -27.01 -1.52 20.17
CA ALA A 35 -26.55 -2.37 19.07
C ALA A 35 -26.21 -1.56 17.79
N VAL A 36 -27.04 -0.57 17.45
CA VAL A 36 -26.82 0.31 16.30
C VAL A 36 -25.57 1.15 16.47
N ALA A 37 -25.31 1.67 17.68
CA ALA A 37 -24.09 2.43 17.96
C ALA A 37 -22.81 1.59 17.71
N ILE A 38 -22.81 0.33 18.15
CA ILE A 38 -21.71 -0.61 17.90
C ILE A 38 -21.56 -0.87 16.40
N LEU A 39 -22.66 -1.12 15.69
CA LEU A 39 -22.64 -1.37 14.25
C LEU A 39 -22.06 -0.17 13.47
N VAL A 40 -22.46 1.05 13.80
CA VAL A 40 -21.94 2.26 13.16
C VAL A 40 -20.43 2.41 13.40
N SER A 41 -19.96 2.12 14.61
CA SER A 41 -18.53 2.10 14.92
C SER A 41 -17.77 1.06 14.08
N ALA A 42 -18.31 -0.16 13.99
CA ALA A 42 -17.73 -1.22 13.18
C ALA A 42 -17.63 -0.85 11.69
N ILE A 43 -18.66 -0.22 11.13
CA ILE A 43 -18.66 0.25 9.73
C ILE A 43 -17.57 1.30 9.50
N ARG A 44 -17.35 2.23 10.45
CA ARG A 44 -16.29 3.24 10.34
C ARG A 44 -14.91 2.57 10.29
N LEU A 45 -14.69 1.56 11.14
CA LEU A 45 -13.44 0.80 11.14
C LEU A 45 -13.24 -0.01 9.85
N GLN A 46 -14.30 -0.66 9.34
CA GLN A 46 -14.25 -1.37 8.06
C GLN A 46 -13.88 -0.44 6.90
N LYS A 47 -14.48 0.76 6.85
CA LYS A 47 -14.14 1.77 5.83
C LYS A 47 -12.67 2.21 5.95
N TYR A 48 -12.19 2.41 7.17
CA TYR A 48 -10.78 2.75 7.41
C TYR A 48 -9.84 1.63 6.94
N ASN A 49 -10.10 0.39 7.34
CA ASN A 49 -9.28 -0.76 6.98
C ASN A 49 -9.29 -1.02 5.47
N LEU A 50 -10.43 -0.86 4.81
CA LEU A 50 -10.53 -0.99 3.35
C LEU A 50 -9.62 0.04 2.65
N ALA A 51 -9.66 1.29 3.08
CA ALA A 51 -8.79 2.33 2.54
C ALA A 51 -7.31 2.05 2.86
N TYR A 52 -7.00 1.54 4.06
CA TYR A 52 -5.64 1.17 4.46
C TYR A 52 -5.10 0.02 3.60
N PHE A 53 -5.86 -1.05 3.42
CA PHE A 53 -5.46 -2.19 2.59
C PHE A 53 -5.25 -1.79 1.13
N LYS A 54 -6.06 -0.86 0.62
CA LYS A 54 -5.86 -0.31 -0.73
C LYS A 54 -4.48 0.34 -0.89
N ILE A 55 -4.07 1.16 0.07
CA ILE A 55 -2.75 1.80 0.06
C ILE A 55 -1.64 0.74 0.10
N VAL A 56 -1.78 -0.25 0.97
CA VAL A 56 -0.77 -1.32 1.10
C VAL A 56 -0.65 -2.11 -0.22
N ASP A 57 -1.76 -2.46 -0.86
CA ASP A 57 -1.78 -3.20 -2.13
C ASP A 57 -1.11 -2.41 -3.27
N GLN A 58 -1.50 -1.14 -3.44
CA GLN A 58 -0.93 -0.27 -4.47
C GLN A 58 0.56 0.00 -4.24
N THR A 59 0.97 0.15 -2.98
CA THR A 59 2.39 0.31 -2.63
C THR A 59 3.17 -0.98 -2.86
N SER A 60 2.57 -2.14 -2.56
CA SER A 60 3.19 -3.44 -2.79
C SER A 60 3.44 -3.68 -4.28
N TYR A 61 2.51 -3.28 -5.15
CA TYR A 61 2.73 -3.31 -6.60
C TYR A 61 3.96 -2.47 -7.02
N ALA A 62 4.05 -1.23 -6.55
CA ALA A 62 5.19 -0.36 -6.87
C ALA A 62 6.51 -0.94 -6.34
N LEU A 63 6.51 -1.49 -5.12
CA LEU A 63 7.67 -2.15 -4.51
C LEU A 63 8.10 -3.41 -5.28
N GLU A 64 7.17 -4.24 -5.72
CA GLU A 64 7.49 -5.41 -6.54
C GLU A 64 8.04 -5.03 -7.91
N TYR A 65 7.49 -3.99 -8.53
CA TYR A 65 8.01 -3.46 -9.77
C TYR A 65 9.44 -2.94 -9.61
N MET A 66 9.68 -2.05 -8.64
CA MET A 66 11.02 -1.54 -8.33
C MET A 66 11.97 -2.68 -7.98
N GLY A 67 11.53 -3.62 -7.13
CA GLY A 67 12.32 -4.76 -6.71
C GLY A 67 12.72 -5.67 -7.86
N ARG A 68 11.84 -5.90 -8.82
CA ARG A 68 12.19 -6.66 -10.02
C ARG A 68 13.28 -5.96 -10.84
N GLN A 69 13.21 -4.64 -11.01
CA GLN A 69 14.23 -3.91 -11.75
C GLN A 69 15.57 -3.88 -10.99
N VAL A 70 15.54 -3.57 -9.69
CA VAL A 70 16.73 -3.53 -8.80
C VAL A 70 17.42 -4.90 -8.75
N ARG A 71 16.66 -6.01 -8.65
CA ARG A 71 17.25 -7.37 -8.67
C ARG A 71 18.00 -7.65 -9.97
N MET A 72 17.64 -7.01 -11.08
CA MET A 72 18.25 -7.21 -12.39
C MET A 72 19.29 -6.13 -12.75
N ALA A 73 19.63 -5.26 -11.79
CA ALA A 73 20.60 -4.20 -12.02
C ALA A 73 22.00 -4.75 -12.33
N GLN A 74 22.63 -4.18 -13.35
CA GLN A 74 23.96 -4.52 -13.82
C GLN A 74 25.00 -3.49 -13.36
N ARG A 75 26.27 -3.90 -13.37
CA ARG A 75 27.40 -3.02 -13.09
C ARG A 75 27.66 -2.12 -14.28
N ASP A 76 27.84 -0.83 -14.04
CA ASP A 76 28.24 0.13 -15.07
C ASP A 76 29.76 0.13 -15.23
N SER A 77 30.26 -0.51 -16.28
CA SER A 77 31.70 -0.55 -16.54
C SER A 77 32.24 0.76 -17.13
N SER A 78 31.42 1.49 -17.90
CA SER A 78 31.85 2.70 -18.63
C SER A 78 31.64 3.99 -17.85
N GLY A 79 30.81 3.96 -16.81
CA GLY A 79 30.45 5.13 -16.01
C GLY A 79 29.48 6.08 -16.72
N GLY A 80 28.73 5.58 -17.71
CA GLY A 80 27.86 6.41 -18.56
C GLY A 80 26.52 6.76 -17.93
N CYS A 81 26.02 5.94 -17.00
CA CYS A 81 24.74 6.15 -16.31
C CYS A 81 24.99 6.51 -14.83
N ILE A 82 25.82 5.70 -14.19
CA ILE A 82 26.20 5.79 -12.78
C ILE A 82 27.72 5.78 -12.66
N ALA A 83 28.26 5.96 -11.46
CA ALA A 83 29.69 5.88 -11.20
C ALA A 83 30.28 4.57 -11.76
N SER A 84 31.45 4.66 -12.41
CA SER A 84 32.13 3.50 -12.97
C SER A 84 32.34 2.43 -11.91
N ASN A 85 32.13 1.18 -12.30
CA ASN A 85 32.22 -0.02 -11.48
C ASN A 85 31.23 -0.08 -10.30
N SER A 86 30.19 0.74 -10.30
CA SER A 86 29.06 0.66 -9.35
C SER A 86 27.85 -0.01 -9.99
N ARG A 87 26.89 -0.47 -9.17
CA ARG A 87 25.61 -1.03 -9.64
C ARG A 87 24.43 -0.10 -9.43
N PHE A 88 24.53 0.70 -8.38
CA PHE A 88 23.52 1.66 -7.99
C PHE A 88 24.22 2.96 -7.62
N GLU A 89 23.53 4.07 -7.85
CA GLU A 89 23.97 5.37 -7.38
C GLU A 89 22.76 6.20 -6.99
N ILE A 90 22.87 6.94 -5.89
CA ILE A 90 21.88 7.95 -5.52
C ILE A 90 22.38 9.27 -6.06
N LYS A 91 21.76 9.76 -7.13
CA LYS A 91 22.15 11.00 -7.81
C LYS A 91 20.94 11.71 -8.40
N GLN A 92 21.17 12.92 -8.89
CA GLN A 92 20.16 13.66 -9.62
C GLN A 92 19.77 12.93 -10.91
N ILE A 93 18.47 12.82 -11.16
CA ILE A 93 17.95 12.24 -12.40
C ILE A 93 18.27 13.20 -13.56
N PRO A 94 18.94 12.73 -14.63
CA PRO A 94 19.26 13.59 -15.77
C PRO A 94 18.01 14.06 -16.54
N ALA A 95 18.16 15.14 -17.32
CA ALA A 95 17.13 15.78 -18.15
C ALA A 95 16.18 14.78 -18.88
N PRO A 96 14.89 15.15 -19.10
CA PRO A 96 14.31 16.48 -18.97
C PRO A 96 13.93 16.80 -17.52
N ALA A 97 14.26 15.91 -16.58
CA ALA A 97 14.04 16.09 -15.16
C ALA A 97 15.17 16.87 -14.47
N ASP A 98 15.57 18.04 -15.00
CA ASP A 98 16.45 19.03 -14.33
C ASP A 98 15.78 19.67 -13.08
N LEU A 99 14.92 18.91 -12.41
CA LEU A 99 14.18 19.29 -11.21
C LEU A 99 15.07 19.23 -9.96
N GLY A 100 16.36 18.89 -10.09
CA GLY A 100 17.27 18.67 -8.97
C GLY A 100 16.87 17.49 -8.08
N ILE A 101 15.93 16.64 -8.54
CA ILE A 101 15.40 15.53 -7.76
C ILE A 101 16.44 14.42 -7.75
N THR A 102 16.78 13.99 -6.54
CA THR A 102 17.67 12.85 -6.32
C THR A 102 16.85 11.56 -6.32
N GLY A 103 17.35 10.54 -7.01
CA GLY A 103 16.72 9.23 -7.07
C GLY A 103 17.75 8.11 -7.15
N LEU A 104 17.25 6.88 -7.11
CA LEU A 104 18.05 5.68 -7.33
C LEU A 104 18.26 5.49 -8.83
N MET A 105 19.50 5.51 -9.28
CA MET A 105 19.89 5.23 -10.68
C MET A 105 20.60 3.88 -10.79
N PHE A 106 20.36 3.18 -11.89
CA PHE A 106 20.97 1.87 -12.19
C PHE A 106 20.85 1.52 -13.68
N ILE A 107 21.59 0.49 -14.11
CA ILE A 107 21.46 -0.07 -15.46
C ILE A 107 20.65 -1.36 -15.39
N ASP A 108 19.61 -1.49 -16.21
CA ASP A 108 18.79 -2.70 -16.27
C ASP A 108 19.46 -3.87 -17.00
N SER A 109 18.79 -5.01 -17.09
CA SER A 109 19.33 -6.21 -17.77
C SER A 109 19.57 -6.04 -19.29
N LYS A 110 19.04 -4.96 -19.89
CA LYS A 110 19.18 -4.65 -21.32
C LYS A 110 20.23 -3.57 -21.58
N GLY A 111 20.96 -3.13 -20.55
CA GLY A 111 21.92 -2.04 -20.67
C GLY A 111 21.29 -0.65 -20.68
N VAL A 112 20.01 -0.52 -20.29
CA VAL A 112 19.31 0.76 -20.26
C VAL A 112 19.49 1.44 -18.91
N CYS A 113 19.90 2.71 -18.94
CA CYS A 113 19.95 3.56 -17.75
C CYS A 113 18.54 3.90 -17.29
N LYS A 114 18.22 3.52 -16.05
CA LYS A 114 16.92 3.73 -15.42
C LYS A 114 17.07 4.37 -14.05
N GLY A 115 15.98 4.94 -13.54
CA GLY A 115 15.95 5.35 -12.16
C GLY A 115 14.57 5.48 -11.56
N PHE A 116 14.52 5.50 -10.24
CA PHE A 116 13.30 5.73 -9.46
C PHE A 116 13.46 6.98 -8.60
N PHE A 117 12.42 7.82 -8.60
CA PHE A 117 12.42 9.05 -7.84
C PHE A 117 11.00 9.44 -7.41
N LEU A 118 10.91 10.30 -6.40
CA LEU A 118 9.67 10.92 -5.98
C LEU A 118 9.44 12.21 -6.76
N ASN A 119 8.35 12.28 -7.50
CA ASN A 119 7.92 13.52 -8.12
C ASN A 119 7.24 14.40 -7.06
N LEU A 120 7.88 15.52 -6.70
CA LEU A 120 7.40 16.43 -5.65
C LEU A 120 6.16 17.25 -6.07
N SER A 121 5.86 17.34 -7.36
CA SER A 121 4.67 18.04 -7.85
C SER A 121 3.42 17.15 -7.79
N THR A 122 3.58 15.84 -8.02
CA THR A 122 2.46 14.88 -8.02
C THR A 122 2.41 14.02 -6.77
N ASN A 123 3.46 14.03 -5.94
CA ASN A 123 3.67 13.14 -4.80
C ASN A 123 3.51 11.66 -5.17
N ARG A 124 4.08 11.26 -6.31
CA ARG A 124 4.03 9.90 -6.86
C ARG A 124 5.43 9.40 -7.20
N ILE A 125 5.61 8.08 -7.19
CA ILE A 125 6.87 7.49 -7.61
C ILE A 125 6.88 7.39 -9.12
N ASN A 126 7.99 7.83 -9.70
CA ASN A 126 8.21 7.83 -11.14
C ASN A 126 9.43 6.96 -11.48
N GLU A 127 9.33 6.25 -12.59
CA GLU A 127 10.45 5.61 -13.29
C GLU A 127 10.94 6.54 -14.40
N TYR A 128 12.25 6.72 -14.46
CA TYR A 128 12.97 7.34 -15.56
C TYR A 128 13.56 6.25 -16.45
N ASP A 129 13.39 6.36 -17.77
CA ASP A 129 13.98 5.45 -18.77
C ASP A 129 14.73 6.27 -19.85
N PHE A 130 16.06 6.12 -19.88
CA PHE A 130 16.93 6.87 -20.79
C PHE A 130 16.81 6.42 -22.26
N SER A 131 16.44 5.16 -22.51
CA SER A 131 16.42 4.59 -23.87
C SER A 131 15.20 4.98 -24.70
N ARG A 132 14.20 5.63 -24.09
CA ARG A 132 12.94 6.03 -24.74
C ARG A 132 12.73 7.54 -24.81
N GLY A 133 13.79 8.30 -25.13
CA GLY A 133 13.70 9.76 -25.16
C GLY A 133 13.33 10.33 -23.79
N GLN A 134 13.89 9.73 -22.73
CA GLN A 134 13.75 10.19 -21.34
C GLN A 134 12.29 10.16 -20.85
N LYS A 135 11.59 9.06 -21.13
CA LYS A 135 10.20 8.88 -20.73
C LYS A 135 10.12 8.77 -19.21
N ILE A 136 9.22 9.56 -18.62
CA ILE A 136 8.84 9.48 -17.22
C ILE A 136 7.54 8.68 -17.13
N LEU A 137 7.55 7.59 -16.36
CA LEU A 137 6.37 6.76 -16.10
C LEU A 137 6.01 6.83 -14.62
N GLU A 138 4.75 7.08 -14.30
CA GLU A 138 4.27 7.01 -12.93
C GLU A 138 3.95 5.56 -12.57
N ILE A 139 4.56 5.04 -11.50
CA ILE A 139 4.40 3.64 -11.08
C ILE A 139 3.44 3.48 -9.89
N THR A 140 3.12 4.57 -9.20
CA THR A 140 2.05 4.60 -8.18
C THR A 140 0.80 5.25 -8.75
N PRO A 141 -0.41 4.84 -8.37
CA PRO A 141 -1.66 5.47 -8.82
C PRO A 141 -1.89 6.84 -8.18
N ASP A 142 -2.89 7.60 -8.67
CA ASP A 142 -3.18 8.98 -8.23
C ASP A 142 -4.03 9.06 -6.94
N ASP A 143 -4.64 7.98 -6.50
CA ASP A 143 -5.46 7.93 -5.28
C ASP A 143 -4.64 7.75 -3.98
N ILE A 144 -3.32 7.60 -4.12
CA ILE A 144 -2.35 7.62 -3.03
C ILE A 144 -1.34 8.73 -3.22
N GLU A 145 -0.75 9.13 -2.10
CA GLU A 145 0.25 10.17 -2.02
C GLU A 145 1.48 9.66 -1.28
N ILE A 146 2.64 9.84 -1.88
CA ILE A 146 3.93 9.48 -1.30
C ILE A 146 4.51 10.71 -0.65
N SER A 147 4.49 10.75 0.68
CA SER A 147 5.01 11.88 1.46
C SER A 147 6.54 11.88 1.53
N SER A 148 7.16 10.71 1.48
CA SER A 148 8.62 10.57 1.45
C SER A 148 9.01 9.26 0.78
N LEU A 149 10.14 9.27 0.07
CA LEU A 149 10.78 8.10 -0.52
C LEU A 149 12.28 8.26 -0.35
N ASN A 150 12.91 7.31 0.35
CA ASN A 150 14.34 7.30 0.58
C ASN A 150 14.93 5.98 0.11
N PHE A 151 16.14 6.07 -0.41
CA PHE A 151 16.96 4.94 -0.80
C PHE A 151 18.24 4.96 0.01
N GLU A 152 18.66 3.80 0.49
CA GLU A 152 19.93 3.61 1.17
C GLU A 152 20.68 2.45 0.51
N LEU A 153 21.92 2.71 0.10
CA LEU A 153 22.75 1.73 -0.59
C LEU A 153 23.64 1.02 0.44
N LEU A 154 23.67 -0.31 0.38
CA LEU A 154 24.48 -1.17 1.25
C LEU A 154 25.35 -2.08 0.39
N GLY A 155 26.59 -2.34 0.82
CA GLY A 155 27.50 -3.28 0.14
C GLY A 155 27.85 -2.88 -1.29
N GLN A 156 28.08 -1.59 -1.59
CA GLN A 156 28.45 -1.12 -2.93
C GLN A 156 29.95 -1.24 -3.23
N SER A 157 30.76 -1.69 -2.27
CA SER A 157 32.22 -1.74 -2.45
C SER A 157 32.57 -2.88 -3.39
N GLY A 158 32.91 -2.57 -4.65
CA GLY A 158 33.11 -3.57 -5.71
C GLY A 158 34.34 -4.47 -5.59
N MET A 159 34.86 -4.67 -4.37
CA MET A 159 35.89 -5.63 -3.98
C MET A 159 35.52 -6.37 -2.67
N ASP A 160 34.31 -6.19 -2.14
CA ASP A 160 33.82 -7.00 -1.03
C ASP A 160 33.02 -8.22 -1.55
N LEU A 161 32.90 -9.26 -0.74
CA LEU A 161 32.03 -10.42 -1.05
C LEU A 161 30.57 -10.12 -0.63
N ILE A 162 30.19 -8.85 -0.51
CA ILE A 162 28.89 -8.43 -0.02
C ILE A 162 28.04 -8.05 -1.21
N GLN A 163 26.94 -8.78 -1.41
CA GLN A 163 26.03 -8.48 -2.49
C GLN A 163 25.43 -7.08 -2.31
N PRO A 164 25.52 -6.19 -3.33
CA PRO A 164 24.94 -4.86 -3.27
C PRO A 164 23.42 -4.91 -3.05
N ARG A 165 22.93 -4.10 -2.10
CA ARG A 165 21.51 -4.01 -1.73
C ARG A 165 21.04 -2.57 -1.68
N VAL A 166 19.75 -2.39 -1.90
CA VAL A 166 19.05 -1.12 -1.76
C VAL A 166 17.96 -1.29 -0.72
N ALA A 167 18.03 -0.54 0.37
CA ALA A 167 16.92 -0.36 1.29
C ALA A 167 16.05 0.79 0.79
N ILE A 168 14.76 0.52 0.59
CA ILE A 168 13.76 1.46 0.14
C ILE A 168 12.84 1.71 1.32
N SER A 169 12.69 2.97 1.74
CA SER A 169 11.70 3.37 2.75
C SER A 169 10.79 4.44 2.20
N MET A 170 9.49 4.33 2.48
CA MET A 170 8.51 5.31 2.02
C MET A 170 7.37 5.51 3.01
N LYS A 171 6.81 6.71 3.00
CA LYS A 171 5.61 7.08 3.74
C LYS A 171 4.49 7.37 2.76
N VAL A 172 3.37 6.67 2.92
CA VAL A 172 2.23 6.74 2.01
C VAL A 172 0.98 7.19 2.75
N ARG A 173 0.16 8.00 2.10
CA ARG A 173 -1.12 8.52 2.58
C ARG A 173 -2.20 8.31 1.53
N GLY A 174 -3.41 7.91 1.95
CA GLY A 174 -4.57 7.86 1.06
C GLY A 174 -5.16 9.25 0.83
N LYS A 175 -5.55 9.58 -0.40
CA LYS A 175 -6.11 10.90 -0.73
C LYS A 175 -7.59 11.08 -0.39
N ASN A 176 -8.29 10.05 0.06
CA ASN A 176 -9.73 10.13 0.30
C ASN A 176 -10.03 11.05 1.51
N PRO A 177 -10.74 12.19 1.32
CA PRO A 177 -10.90 13.20 2.38
C PRO A 177 -11.65 12.69 3.62
N GLY A 178 -12.51 11.68 3.48
CA GLY A 178 -13.25 11.11 4.61
C GLY A 178 -12.45 10.12 5.46
N VAL A 179 -11.41 9.49 4.89
CA VAL A 179 -10.54 8.52 5.54
C VAL A 179 -9.16 8.57 4.89
N GLN A 180 -8.17 9.07 5.64
CA GLN A 180 -6.78 9.20 5.16
C GLN A 180 -5.85 8.29 5.97
N PRO A 181 -5.83 6.97 5.70
CA PRO A 181 -4.87 6.09 6.34
C PRO A 181 -3.45 6.49 5.93
N THR A 182 -2.50 6.22 6.82
CA THR A 182 -1.08 6.40 6.55
C THR A 182 -0.33 5.10 6.83
N ALA A 183 0.72 4.84 6.06
CA ALA A 183 1.58 3.68 6.24
C ALA A 183 3.05 4.07 6.02
N ASN A 184 3.93 3.52 6.85
CA ASN A 184 5.37 3.58 6.63
C ASN A 184 5.81 2.18 6.21
N ILE A 185 6.43 2.06 5.05
CA ILE A 185 6.84 0.78 4.48
C ILE A 185 8.33 0.84 4.19
N GLN A 186 9.03 -0.22 4.57
CA GLN A 186 10.45 -0.38 4.27
C GLN A 186 10.70 -1.80 3.76
N THR A 187 11.53 -1.91 2.73
CA THR A 187 12.01 -3.20 2.21
C THR A 187 13.48 -3.08 1.82
N THR A 188 14.19 -4.20 1.75
CA THR A 188 15.58 -4.24 1.29
C THR A 188 15.71 -5.28 0.19
N ILE A 189 16.31 -4.88 -0.93
CA ILE A 189 16.37 -5.68 -2.15
C ILE A 189 17.83 -5.82 -2.55
N SER A 190 18.30 -7.05 -2.72
CA SER A 190 19.64 -7.32 -3.24
C SER A 190 19.63 -7.52 -4.75
N ALA A 191 20.74 -7.15 -5.41
CA ALA A 191 20.95 -7.49 -6.81
C ALA A 191 21.10 -9.02 -6.97
N ARG A 192 20.58 -9.62 -8.05
CA ARG A 192 20.68 -11.07 -8.29
C ARG A 192 22.01 -11.47 -8.90
N ASN A 193 22.56 -10.63 -9.80
CA ASN A 193 23.84 -10.95 -10.43
C ASN A 193 24.93 -10.84 -9.36
N LEU A 194 25.77 -11.86 -9.21
CA LEU A 194 26.80 -11.91 -8.18
C LEU A 194 27.96 -10.98 -8.55
N ASP A 195 28.73 -10.54 -7.54
CA ASP A 195 29.86 -9.63 -7.72
C ASP A 195 31.11 -10.41 -8.12
N PHE A 196 31.22 -10.73 -9.41
CA PHE A 196 32.41 -11.28 -10.05
C PHE A 196 32.48 -10.92 -11.52
#